data_AF-A0A920MD82-F1
#
_entry.id   AF-A0A920MD82-F1
#
_cell.length_a   1.000
_cell.length_b   1.000
_cell.length_c   1.000
_cell.angle_alpha   90.00
_cell.angle_beta   90.00
_cell.angle_gamma   90.00
#
_symmetry.space_group_name_H-M   'P 1'
#
loop_
_entity.id
_entity.type
_entity.pdbx_description
1 polymer ?
#
loop_
_entity_poly.entity_id
_entity_poly.type
_entity_poly.pdbx_seq_one_letter_code
_entity_poly.pdbx_strand_id
1 'polypeptide(L)'
;MKKKFIIIPLFIALGTIWAQDDDLDLDMDAMWDNTVWNEIEDVADAGYEVEKVTAVAGVRGAEAEDEALHHLYYRQSMKGPSKVELNKALGKLINTLTALKEKDPSHAKIPEVTHYVIQIYKKLEDNSKAKEYEQELLAVAPESKWAKFYK
;
A
#
# COMPACT_ATOMS: atom_id res chain seq x y z
N MET A 1 -39.70 15.51 -54.58
CA MET A 1 -39.76 14.44 -53.56
C MET A 1 -38.38 14.19 -52.99
N LYS A 2 -38.24 14.39 -51.67
CA LYS A 2 -37.23 13.89 -50.72
C LYS A 2 -35.73 14.13 -51.03
N LYS A 3 -35.20 15.23 -50.48
CA LYS A 3 -33.75 15.41 -50.21
C LYS A 3 -33.31 14.34 -49.20
N LYS A 4 -32.45 13.41 -49.60
CA LYS A 4 -31.81 12.47 -48.68
C LYS A 4 -30.52 13.10 -48.17
N PHE A 5 -30.56 13.63 -46.96
CA PHE A 5 -29.34 13.94 -46.22
C PHE A 5 -28.68 12.62 -45.84
N ILE A 6 -27.54 12.32 -46.45
CA ILE A 6 -26.67 11.23 -46.01
C ILE A 6 -25.92 11.77 -44.80
N ILE A 7 -26.47 11.55 -43.61
CA ILE A 7 -25.76 11.72 -42.35
C ILE A 7 -24.88 10.47 -42.21
N ILE A 8 -23.64 10.56 -42.69
CA ILE A 8 -22.60 9.57 -42.36
C ILE A 8 -22.34 9.73 -40.86
N PRO A 9 -22.45 8.66 -40.06
CA PRO A 9 -22.39 8.79 -38.63
C PRO A 9 -20.95 9.17 -38.24
N LEU A 10 -20.80 10.37 -37.70
CA LEU A 10 -19.64 10.87 -36.95
C LEU A 10 -19.23 9.95 -35.77
N PHE A 11 -19.98 8.88 -35.53
CA PHE A 11 -19.75 7.90 -34.46
C PHE A 11 -18.51 7.01 -34.64
N ILE A 12 -17.95 6.87 -35.84
CA ILE A 12 -16.73 6.05 -36.02
C ILE A 12 -15.46 6.85 -35.68
N ALA A 13 -15.52 8.18 -35.64
CA ALA A 13 -14.38 9.03 -35.25
C ALA A 13 -14.30 9.31 -33.73
N LEU A 14 -15.34 8.97 -32.95
CA LEU A 14 -15.33 9.10 -31.49
C LEU A 14 -14.96 7.80 -30.75
N GLY A 15 -14.87 6.67 -31.45
CA GLY A 15 -14.54 5.37 -30.86
C GLY A 15 -13.06 5.16 -30.57
N THR A 16 -12.18 6.03 -31.07
CA THR A 16 -10.72 5.90 -30.91
C THR A 16 -10.14 6.81 -29.82
N ILE A 17 -10.97 7.47 -29.00
CA ILE A 17 -10.50 8.39 -27.93
C ILE A 17 -10.59 7.75 -26.53
N TRP A 18 -11.16 6.54 -26.39
CA TRP A 18 -11.29 5.86 -25.08
C TRP A 18 -10.29 4.71 -24.85
N ALA A 19 -9.25 4.62 -25.68
CA ALA A 19 -8.01 3.96 -25.28
C ALA A 19 -6.97 5.05 -24.97
N GLN A 20 -7.37 6.01 -24.14
CA GLN A 20 -6.40 6.81 -23.42
C GLN A 20 -5.90 5.85 -22.33
N ASP A 21 -4.63 5.48 -22.40
CA ASP A 21 -3.84 5.05 -21.24
C ASP A 21 -3.90 6.19 -20.21
N ASP A 22 -5.07 6.35 -19.59
CA ASP A 22 -5.18 7.00 -18.32
C ASP A 22 -4.57 6.00 -17.34
N ASP A 23 -3.24 6.03 -17.26
CA ASP A 23 -2.45 5.72 -16.08
C ASP A 23 -2.84 6.70 -14.93
N LEU A 24 -4.15 6.93 -14.74
CA LEU A 24 -4.69 7.08 -13.42
C LEU A 24 -4.42 5.73 -12.79
N ASP A 25 -3.25 5.62 -12.17
CA ASP A 25 -2.96 4.68 -11.10
C ASP A 25 -4.13 4.80 -10.13
N LEU A 26 -5.16 4.00 -10.42
CA LEU A 26 -6.35 3.85 -9.63
C LEU A 26 -5.78 3.19 -8.39
N ASP A 27 -5.42 4.02 -7.41
CA ASP A 27 -4.72 3.62 -6.20
C ASP A 27 -5.63 2.67 -5.44
N MET A 28 -5.50 1.40 -5.81
CA MET A 28 -6.30 0.31 -5.28
C MET A 28 -6.08 0.26 -3.78
N ASP A 29 -4.84 0.50 -3.31
CA ASP A 29 -4.53 0.54 -1.89
C ASP A 29 -5.36 1.62 -1.17
N ALA A 30 -5.48 2.83 -1.73
CA ALA A 30 -6.33 3.88 -1.16
C ALA A 30 -7.84 3.57 -1.18
N MET A 31 -8.33 2.80 -2.16
CA MET A 31 -9.73 2.35 -2.19
C MET A 31 -10.00 1.27 -1.13
N TRP A 32 -9.07 0.34 -0.92
CA TRP A 32 -9.18 -0.73 0.08
C TRP A 32 -9.08 -0.19 1.52
N ASP A 33 -8.25 0.82 1.77
CA ASP A 33 -8.10 1.44 3.09
C ASP A 33 -9.34 2.21 3.56
N ASN A 34 -10.21 2.63 2.63
CA ASN A 34 -11.42 3.41 2.92
C ASN A 34 -12.73 2.59 2.79
N THR A 35 -12.68 1.32 2.39
CA THR A 35 -13.89 0.52 2.18
C THR A 35 -14.38 -0.07 3.51
N VAL A 36 -15.56 0.39 3.96
CA VAL A 36 -16.25 -0.15 5.14
C VAL A 36 -17.08 -1.37 4.74
N TRP A 37 -16.71 -2.54 5.24
CA TRP A 37 -17.47 -3.78 5.04
C TRP A 37 -18.68 -3.80 5.96
N ASN A 38 -19.88 -3.84 5.38
CA ASN A 38 -21.11 -4.09 6.11
C ASN A 38 -21.43 -5.59 6.06
N GLU A 39 -21.69 -6.19 7.21
CA GLU A 39 -22.13 -7.58 7.33
C GLU A 39 -23.54 -7.71 6.76
N ILE A 40 -23.75 -8.66 5.84
CA ILE A 40 -25.06 -8.92 5.23
C ILE A 40 -25.82 -9.83 6.21
N GLU A 41 -26.79 -9.27 6.94
CA GLU A 41 -27.54 -10.00 7.98
C GLU A 41 -28.54 -11.03 7.42
N ASP A 42 -29.02 -10.89 6.17
CA ASP A 42 -29.97 -11.85 5.60
C ASP A 42 -29.91 -11.93 4.07
N VAL A 43 -29.82 -13.14 3.53
CA VAL A 43 -29.82 -13.41 2.08
C VAL A 43 -31.18 -14.00 1.74
N ALA A 44 -32.01 -13.25 1.02
CA ALA A 44 -33.30 -13.75 0.55
C ALA A 44 -33.08 -14.91 -0.45
N ASP A 45 -33.35 -16.14 0.00
CA ASP A 45 -33.20 -17.36 -0.78
C ASP A 45 -34.34 -17.50 -1.80
N ALA A 46 -34.15 -16.91 -2.98
CA ALA A 46 -35.03 -17.11 -4.12
C ALA A 46 -34.57 -18.35 -4.89
N GLY A 47 -35.09 -19.52 -4.50
CA GLY A 47 -34.78 -20.80 -5.15
C GLY A 47 -35.31 -20.86 -6.58
N TYR A 48 -34.46 -20.59 -7.57
CA TYR A 48 -34.72 -20.92 -8.97
C TYR A 48 -34.08 -22.26 -9.32
N GLU A 49 -34.84 -23.15 -9.95
CA GLU A 49 -34.34 -24.43 -10.46
C GLU A 49 -33.27 -24.18 -11.53
N VAL A 50 -32.01 -24.40 -11.17
CA VAL A 50 -30.88 -24.27 -12.09
C VAL A 50 -30.83 -25.54 -12.95
N GLU A 51 -31.28 -25.44 -14.21
CA GLU A 51 -30.97 -26.45 -15.22
C GLU A 51 -29.45 -26.64 -15.26
N LYS A 52 -28.99 -27.86 -14.94
CA LYS A 52 -27.57 -28.21 -14.89
C LYS A 52 -26.99 -28.23 -16.30
N VAL A 53 -26.56 -27.07 -16.80
CA VAL A 53 -25.72 -26.97 -18.00
C VAL A 53 -24.31 -27.47 -17.63
N THR A 54 -24.04 -28.75 -17.86
CA THR A 54 -22.70 -29.37 -17.70
C THR A 54 -21.79 -29.10 -18.91
N ALA A 55 -21.80 -27.88 -19.43
CA ALA A 55 -20.79 -27.45 -20.40
C ALA A 55 -19.51 -27.10 -19.65
N VAL A 56 -18.49 -27.93 -19.81
CA VAL A 56 -17.17 -27.81 -19.19
C VAL A 56 -16.55 -26.44 -19.49
N ALA A 57 -16.60 -25.53 -18.51
CA ALA A 57 -15.84 -24.27 -18.48
C ALA A 57 -14.48 -24.46 -17.75
N GLY A 58 -13.98 -25.69 -17.69
CA GLY A 58 -12.93 -26.14 -16.76
C GLY A 58 -11.48 -25.84 -17.15
N VAL A 59 -11.19 -24.76 -17.89
CA VAL A 59 -9.80 -24.35 -18.15
C VAL A 59 -9.55 -22.89 -17.75
N ARG A 60 -10.52 -21.99 -17.91
CA ARG A 60 -10.36 -20.59 -17.47
C ARG A 60 -10.60 -20.37 -15.98
N GLY A 61 -11.26 -21.29 -15.28
CA GLY A 61 -11.43 -21.24 -13.83
C GLY A 61 -10.15 -21.63 -13.08
N ALA A 62 -9.47 -22.69 -13.51
CA ALA A 62 -8.26 -23.17 -12.86
C ALA A 62 -7.06 -22.20 -13.03
N GLU A 63 -6.94 -21.54 -14.18
CA GLU A 63 -5.88 -20.55 -14.45
C GLU A 63 -6.19 -19.21 -13.74
N ALA A 64 -7.46 -18.80 -13.69
CA ALA A 64 -7.87 -17.62 -12.92
C ALA A 64 -7.75 -17.84 -11.39
N GLU A 65 -7.96 -19.07 -10.91
CA GLU A 65 -7.72 -19.45 -9.51
C GLU A 65 -6.22 -19.43 -9.18
N ASP A 66 -5.35 -19.93 -10.06
CA ASP A 66 -3.90 -19.90 -9.85
C ASP A 66 -3.34 -18.47 -9.87
N GLU A 67 -3.81 -17.64 -10.81
CA GLU A 67 -3.45 -16.22 -10.89
C GLU A 67 -3.95 -15.45 -9.65
N ALA A 68 -5.21 -15.66 -9.25
CA ALA A 68 -5.75 -15.07 -8.03
C ALA A 68 -5.03 -15.56 -6.76
N LEU A 69 -4.62 -16.84 -6.72
CA LEU A 69 -3.88 -17.43 -5.59
C LEU A 69 -2.48 -16.82 -5.47
N HIS A 70 -1.80 -16.53 -6.58
CA HIS A 70 -0.51 -15.84 -6.58
C HIS A 70 -0.63 -14.42 -5.98
N HIS A 71 -1.71 -13.70 -6.30
CA HIS A 71 -2.01 -12.40 -5.68
C HIS A 71 -2.37 -12.50 -4.19
N LEU A 72 -3.06 -13.57 -3.77
CA LEU A 72 -3.36 -13.86 -2.35
C LEU A 72 -2.10 -14.18 -1.53
N TYR A 73 -1.14 -14.93 -2.11
CA TYR A 73 0.13 -15.27 -1.46
C TYR A 73 0.98 -14.02 -1.20
N TYR A 74 0.99 -13.07 -2.15
CA TYR A 74 1.62 -11.76 -1.96
C TYR A 74 1.00 -11.01 -0.77
N ARG A 75 -0.33 -11.02 -0.63
CA ARG A 75 -1.03 -10.37 0.50
C ARG A 75 -0.68 -11.00 1.86
N GLN A 76 -0.50 -12.32 1.94
CA GLN A 76 -0.11 -12.97 3.20
C GLN A 76 1.33 -12.59 3.62
N SER A 77 2.21 -12.32 2.65
CA SER A 77 3.57 -11.80 2.87
C SER A 77 3.60 -10.30 3.26
N MET A 78 2.48 -9.58 3.18
CA MET A 78 2.36 -8.18 3.62
C MET A 78 2.16 -8.04 5.14
N LYS A 79 2.24 -9.13 5.92
CA LYS A 79 2.38 -9.00 7.37
C LYS A 79 3.69 -8.28 7.65
N GLY A 80 3.57 -7.01 8.04
CA GLY A 80 4.69 -6.19 8.46
C GLY A 80 5.52 -6.89 9.55
N PRO A 81 6.77 -6.45 9.75
CA PRO A 81 7.69 -7.07 10.69
C PRO A 81 7.02 -7.26 12.05
N SER A 82 7.19 -8.45 12.62
CA SER A 82 6.62 -8.77 13.92
C SER A 82 7.19 -7.83 14.99
N LYS A 83 6.46 -7.66 16.11
CA LYS A 83 6.94 -6.89 17.26
C LYS A 83 8.33 -7.34 17.73
N VAL A 84 8.62 -8.65 17.64
CA VAL A 84 9.92 -9.21 18.03
C VAL A 84 11.04 -8.75 17.08
N GLU A 85 10.78 -8.78 15.77
CA GLU A 85 11.74 -8.33 14.76
C GLU A 85 12.00 -6.82 14.84
N LEU A 86 10.96 -6.03 15.08
CA LEU A 86 11.09 -4.59 15.32
C LEU A 86 11.97 -4.30 16.54
N ASN A 87 11.76 -5.00 17.66
CA ASN A 87 12.60 -4.85 18.86
C ASN A 87 14.05 -5.30 18.62
N LYS A 88 14.27 -6.37 17.84
CA LYS A 88 15.60 -6.84 17.46
C LYS A 88 16.33 -5.82 16.58
N ALA A 89 15.63 -5.22 15.62
CA ALA A 89 16.18 -4.16 14.77
C ALA A 89 16.50 -2.90 15.59
N LEU A 90 15.60 -2.52 16.50
CA LEU A 90 15.78 -1.40 17.41
C LEU A 90 17.04 -1.56 18.27
N GLY A 91 17.25 -2.72 18.88
CA GLY A 91 18.46 -2.99 19.67
C GLY A 91 19.75 -2.86 18.85
N LYS A 92 19.75 -3.33 17.59
CA LYS A 92 20.89 -3.14 16.68
C LYS A 92 21.13 -1.67 16.38
N LEU A 93 20.07 -0.90 16.07
CA LEU A 93 20.20 0.52 15.74
C LEU A 93 20.72 1.33 16.93
N ILE A 94 20.23 1.07 18.14
CA ILE A 94 20.73 1.73 19.36
C ILE A 94 22.22 1.43 19.56
N ASN A 95 22.64 0.17 19.42
CA ASN A 95 24.06 -0.20 19.53
C ASN A 95 24.92 0.48 18.46
N THR A 96 24.41 0.65 17.24
CA THR A 96 25.14 1.40 16.21
C THR A 96 25.19 2.89 16.52
N LEU A 97 24.13 3.46 17.09
CA LEU A 97 24.06 4.86 17.46
C LEU A 97 25.03 5.17 18.60
N THR A 98 25.10 4.32 19.63
CA THR A 98 26.07 4.47 20.73
C THR A 98 27.50 4.34 20.22
N ALA A 99 27.80 3.31 19.43
CA ALA A 99 29.14 3.13 18.86
C ALA A 99 29.56 4.28 17.92
N LEU A 100 28.62 4.90 17.21
CA LEU A 100 28.88 6.09 16.40
C LEU A 100 29.15 7.31 17.27
N LYS A 101 28.32 7.56 18.29
CA LYS A 101 28.51 8.68 19.22
C LYS A 101 29.83 8.59 19.99
N GLU A 102 30.27 7.39 20.35
CA GLU A 102 31.55 7.16 21.03
C GLU A 102 32.77 7.47 20.14
N LYS A 103 32.66 7.20 18.84
CA LYS A 103 33.76 7.43 17.88
C LYS A 103 33.79 8.88 17.40
N ASP A 104 32.65 9.40 16.99
CA ASP A 104 32.51 10.75 16.46
C ASP A 104 31.08 11.29 16.75
N PRO A 105 30.95 12.22 17.71
CA PRO A 105 29.67 12.82 18.09
C PRO A 105 28.96 13.57 16.96
N SER A 106 29.66 13.95 15.88
CA SER A 106 29.09 14.72 14.75
C SER A 106 28.97 13.89 13.46
N HIS A 107 29.10 12.57 13.57
CA HIS A 107 29.09 11.70 12.40
C HIS A 107 27.79 11.84 11.58
N ALA A 108 27.92 12.00 10.25
CA ALA A 108 26.80 12.26 9.33
C ALA A 108 25.67 11.21 9.35
N LYS A 109 25.97 9.99 9.81
CA LYS A 109 24.99 8.90 9.97
C LYS A 109 24.16 8.97 11.26
N ILE A 110 24.55 9.76 12.26
CA ILE A 110 23.80 9.86 13.52
C ILE A 110 22.35 10.31 13.25
N PRO A 111 22.10 11.40 12.48
CA PRO A 111 20.74 11.83 12.18
C PRO A 111 19.91 10.79 11.41
N GLU A 112 20.57 10.00 10.56
CA GLU A 112 19.94 8.91 9.80
C GLU A 112 19.50 7.76 10.72
N VAL A 113 20.40 7.29 11.58
CA VAL A 113 20.11 6.19 12.50
C VAL A 113 19.04 6.62 13.52
N THR A 114 19.10 7.85 14.02
CA THR A 114 18.06 8.40 14.90
C THR A 114 16.70 8.44 14.21
N HIS A 115 16.63 8.83 12.93
CA HIS A 115 15.40 8.78 12.14
C HIS A 115 14.82 7.36 12.07
N TYR A 116 15.64 6.34 11.77
CA TYR A 116 15.15 4.95 11.75
C TYR A 116 14.67 4.47 13.12
N VAL A 117 15.33 4.88 14.21
CA VAL A 117 14.88 4.58 15.58
C VAL A 117 13.49 5.16 15.84
N ILE A 118 13.25 6.42 15.46
CA ILE A 118 11.93 7.07 15.59
C ILE A 118 10.86 6.29 14.82
N GLN A 119 11.15 5.90 13.57
CA GLN A 119 10.19 5.15 12.74
C GLN A 119 9.81 3.80 13.36
N ILE A 120 10.77 3.10 13.98
CA ILE A 120 10.47 1.84 14.66
C ILE A 120 9.63 2.08 15.92
N TYR A 121 9.92 3.11 16.72
CA TYR A 121 9.10 3.43 17.89
C TYR A 121 7.66 3.78 17.51
N LYS A 122 7.44 4.50 16.40
CA LYS A 122 6.09 4.76 15.86
C LYS A 122 5.38 3.46 15.47
N LYS A 123 6.08 2.54 14.80
CA LYS A 123 5.55 1.21 14.45
C LYS A 123 5.26 0.32 15.67
N LEU A 124 5.93 0.56 16.79
CA LEU A 124 5.70 -0.12 18.07
C LEU A 124 4.64 0.57 18.94
N GLU A 125 4.02 1.66 18.46
CA GLU A 125 3.06 2.51 19.18
C GLU A 125 3.62 3.19 20.44
N ASP A 126 4.95 3.23 20.60
CA ASP A 126 5.64 3.93 21.70
C ASP A 126 5.90 5.39 21.32
N ASN A 127 4.81 6.16 21.29
CA ASN A 127 4.83 7.57 20.87
C ASN A 127 5.64 8.47 21.81
N SER A 128 5.79 8.10 23.08
CA SER A 128 6.57 8.87 24.05
C SER A 128 8.04 8.88 23.67
N LYS A 129 8.64 7.69 23.49
CA LYS A 129 10.05 7.59 23.08
C LYS A 129 10.29 8.14 21.68
N ALA A 130 9.34 7.94 20.76
CA ALA A 130 9.43 8.54 19.43
C ALA A 130 9.62 10.06 19.51
N LYS A 131 8.80 10.76 20.33
CA LYS A 131 8.91 12.21 20.52
C LYS A 131 10.21 12.65 21.19
N GLU A 132 10.71 11.88 22.16
CA GLU A 132 12.01 12.15 22.80
C GLU A 132 13.14 12.16 21.76
N TYR A 133 13.22 11.14 20.91
CA TYR A 133 14.23 11.05 19.85
C TYR A 133 14.01 12.08 18.73
N GLU A 134 12.77 12.48 18.45
CA GLU A 134 12.47 13.58 17.53
C GLU A 134 13.07 14.90 18.05
N GLN A 135 12.82 15.22 19.32
CA GLN A 135 13.38 16.42 19.96
C GLN A 135 14.91 16.37 20.00
N GLU A 136 15.49 15.21 20.30
CA GLU A 136 16.94 15.00 20.26
C GLU A 136 17.50 15.25 18.85
N LEU A 137 16.85 14.70 17.81
CA LEU A 137 17.27 14.86 16.42
C LEU A 137 17.25 16.33 15.99
N LEU A 138 16.21 17.08 16.37
CA LEU A 138 16.09 18.51 16.09
C LEU A 138 17.13 19.34 16.85
N ALA A 139 17.51 18.92 18.06
CA ALA A 139 18.53 19.61 18.86
C ALA A 139 19.96 19.35 18.34
N VAL A 140 20.26 18.12 17.93
CA VAL A 140 21.61 17.71 17.48
C VAL A 140 21.86 18.13 16.04
N ALA A 141 20.87 17.98 15.15
CA ALA A 141 21.05 18.18 13.71
C ALA A 141 19.81 18.80 13.03
N PRO A 142 19.45 20.06 13.36
CA PRO A 142 18.26 20.72 12.82
C PRO A 142 18.26 20.87 11.30
N GLU A 143 19.44 20.97 10.68
CA GLU A 143 19.62 21.17 9.24
C GLU A 143 19.79 19.86 8.45
N SER A 144 19.74 18.71 9.14
CA SER A 144 19.83 17.40 8.49
C SER A 144 18.63 17.15 7.56
N LYS A 145 18.83 16.40 6.47
CA LYS A 145 17.72 15.98 5.58
C LYS A 145 16.61 15.27 6.36
N TRP A 146 16.97 14.58 7.44
CA TRP A 146 16.06 13.78 8.25
C TRP A 146 15.29 14.60 9.28
N ALA A 147 15.82 15.75 9.71
CA ALA A 147 15.13 16.65 10.63
C ALA A 147 13.90 17.32 9.99
N LYS A 148 13.88 17.45 8.65
CA LYS A 148 12.76 18.01 7.89
C LYS A 148 11.44 17.25 8.06
N PHE A 149 11.49 15.97 8.44
CA PHE A 149 10.29 15.15 8.66
C PHE A 149 9.60 15.43 10.00
N TYR A 150 10.21 16.23 10.87
CA TYR A 150 9.78 16.45 12.26
C TYR A 150 9.71 17.94 12.65
N LYS A 151 9.99 18.86 11.71
CA LYS A 151 9.76 20.30 11.83
C LYS A 151 8.34 20.62 11.38
#